data_AF-A0A2V9VLI5-F1
#
_entry.id   AF-A0A2V9VLI5-F1
#
_cell.length_a   1.000
_cell.length_b   1.000
_cell.length_c   1.000
_cell.angle_alpha   90.00
_cell.angle_beta   90.00
_cell.angle_gamma   90.00
#
_symmetry.space_group_name_H-M   'P 1'
#
loop_
_entity.id
_entity.type
_entity.pdbx_description
1 polymer ?
#
loop_
_entity_poly.entity_id
_entity_poly.type
_entity_poly.pdbx_seq_one_letter_code
_entity_poly.pdbx_strand_id
1 'polypeptide(L)'
;YAVRPKGDAKAPLGVFYLSRWSSPEKAAEFAFVYAKGLKSRYAHLRNVEGEEKPSKSSNYTVETLTGKHAWLTEEGTVFLEAKGDLVLVGEGLDEITNGKVEGEIFPAEQKALVH
;
A
#
# COMPACT_ATOMS: atom_id res chain seq x y z
N TYR A 1 -2.82 -1.37 -12.92
CA TYR A 1 -1.85 -1.40 -14.02
C TYR A 1 -0.81 -2.49 -13.75
N ALA A 2 -0.28 -3.13 -14.79
CA ALA A 2 0.75 -4.15 -14.68
C ALA A 2 1.94 -3.79 -15.58
N VAL A 3 3.14 -4.07 -15.12
CA VAL A 3 4.40 -3.76 -15.80
C VAL A 3 5.36 -4.94 -15.69
N ARG A 4 6.28 -5.06 -16.64
CA ARG A 4 7.36 -6.05 -16.60
C ARG A 4 8.70 -5.33 -16.48
N PRO A 5 9.62 -5.81 -15.62
CA PRO A 5 10.96 -5.24 -15.52
C PRO A 5 11.67 -5.20 -16.88
N LYS A 6 12.31 -4.07 -17.19
CA LYS A 6 13.04 -3.91 -18.46
C LYS A 6 14.31 -4.74 -18.42
N GLY A 7 14.51 -5.60 -19.43
CA GLY A 7 15.71 -6.41 -19.56
C GLY A 7 15.64 -7.77 -18.85
N ASP A 8 14.57 -8.06 -18.11
CA ASP A 8 14.32 -9.38 -17.53
C ASP A 8 12.89 -9.84 -17.80
N ALA A 9 12.74 -10.67 -18.84
CA ALA A 9 11.44 -11.21 -19.24
C ALA A 9 10.89 -12.28 -18.29
N LYS A 10 11.73 -12.81 -17.39
CA LYS A 10 11.38 -13.89 -16.45
C LYS A 10 11.10 -13.38 -15.04
N ALA A 11 11.43 -12.13 -14.74
CA ALA A 11 11.09 -11.52 -13.47
C ALA A 11 9.57 -11.48 -13.22
N PRO A 12 9.12 -11.53 -11.95
CA PRO A 12 7.73 -11.33 -11.58
C PRO A 12 7.13 -10.05 -12.19
N LEU A 13 5.84 -10.08 -12.49
CA LEU A 13 5.13 -8.88 -12.96
C LEU A 13 5.00 -7.89 -11.81
N GLY A 14 5.40 -6.65 -12.07
CA GLY A 14 5.10 -5.54 -11.19
C GLY A 14 3.65 -5.11 -11.38
N VAL A 15 2.92 -4.86 -10.30
CA VAL A 15 1.53 -4.41 -10.35
C VAL A 15 1.37 -3.18 -9.46
N PHE A 16 0.59 -2.21 -9.93
CA PHE A 16 0.10 -1.12 -9.08
C PHE A 16 -1.41 -0.94 -9.23
N TYR A 17 -2.07 -0.70 -8.12
CA TYR A 17 -3.50 -0.48 -8.02
C TYR A 17 -3.76 0.80 -7.23
N LEU A 18 -4.46 1.75 -7.83
CA LEU A 18 -4.94 2.95 -7.18
C LEU A 18 -6.47 2.94 -7.22
N SER A 19 -7.10 3.06 -6.06
CA SER A 19 -8.55 3.14 -5.96
C SER A 19 -9.01 4.28 -5.07
N ARG A 20 -10.16 4.83 -5.44
CA ARG A 20 -10.90 5.82 -4.68
C ARG A 20 -12.16 5.18 -4.12
N TRP A 21 -12.41 5.39 -2.84
CA TRP A 21 -13.55 4.85 -2.11
C TRP A 21 -14.55 5.94 -1.77
N SER A 22 -15.74 5.55 -1.32
CA SER A 22 -16.82 6.49 -0.98
C SER A 22 -16.52 7.33 0.26
N SER A 23 -15.62 6.88 1.13
CA SER A 23 -15.17 7.61 2.32
C SER A 23 -13.79 7.11 2.77
N PRO A 24 -13.08 7.88 3.61
CA PRO A 24 -11.82 7.46 4.20
C PRO A 24 -11.91 6.16 5.01
N GLU A 25 -13.01 5.95 5.73
CA GLU A 25 -13.23 4.73 6.53
C GLU A 25 -13.32 3.50 5.63
N LYS A 26 -13.95 3.64 4.45
CA LYS A 26 -14.05 2.56 3.46
C LYS A 26 -12.72 2.26 2.78
N ALA A 27 -11.91 3.28 2.50
CA ALA A 27 -10.54 3.09 2.05
C ALA A 27 -9.71 2.33 3.11
N ALA A 28 -9.80 2.73 4.38
CA ALA A 28 -9.06 2.11 5.47
C ALA A 28 -9.53 0.66 5.78
N GLU A 29 -10.83 0.38 5.62
CA GLU A 29 -11.38 -0.97 5.71
C GLU A 29 -10.84 -1.86 4.58
N PHE A 30 -10.84 -1.36 3.34
CA PHE A 30 -10.27 -2.10 2.20
C PHE A 30 -8.79 -2.39 2.42
N ALA A 31 -8.02 -1.40 2.88
CA ALA A 31 -6.60 -1.54 3.18
C ALA A 31 -6.36 -2.68 4.18
N PHE A 32 -7.17 -2.74 5.24
CA PHE A 32 -7.10 -3.81 6.23
C PHE A 32 -7.39 -5.18 5.62
N VAL A 33 -8.47 -5.30 4.82
CA VAL A 33 -8.84 -6.54 4.14
C VAL A 33 -7.75 -7.00 3.17
N TYR A 34 -7.15 -6.06 2.42
CA TYR A 34 -6.06 -6.35 1.49
C TYR A 34 -4.84 -6.92 2.21
N ALA A 35 -4.38 -6.23 3.26
CA ALA A 35 -3.25 -6.67 4.08
C ALA A 35 -3.48 -8.05 4.70
N LYS A 36 -4.72 -8.36 5.12
CA LYS A 36 -5.08 -9.70 5.61
C LYS A 36 -4.97 -10.76 4.51
N GLY A 37 -5.38 -10.43 3.28
CA GLY A 37 -5.30 -11.33 2.12
C GLY A 37 -3.87 -11.72 1.74
N LEU A 38 -2.87 -10.88 2.01
CA LEU A 38 -1.47 -11.16 1.72
C LEU A 38 -0.97 -12.45 2.38
N LYS A 39 -1.44 -12.76 3.59
CA LYS A 39 -1.08 -13.97 4.33
C LYS A 39 -1.53 -15.27 3.65
N SER A 40 -2.57 -15.20 2.82
CA SER A 40 -3.05 -16.33 2.04
C SER A 40 -2.42 -16.39 0.65
N ARG A 41 -1.88 -15.28 0.16
CA ARG A 41 -1.30 -15.17 -1.16
C ARG A 41 0.18 -15.58 -1.19
N TYR A 42 0.96 -15.14 -0.21
CA TYR A 42 2.41 -15.32 -0.18
C TYR A 42 2.81 -16.37 0.85
N ALA A 43 3.75 -17.23 0.47
CA ALA A 43 4.30 -18.25 1.38
C ALA A 43 5.16 -17.61 2.47
N HIS A 44 5.88 -16.53 2.14
CA HIS A 44 6.69 -15.77 3.07
C HIS A 44 6.18 -14.33 3.09
N LEU A 45 5.76 -13.87 4.27
CA LEU A 45 5.33 -12.50 4.46
C LEU A 45 6.01 -11.93 5.71
N ARG A 46 6.92 -10.98 5.53
CA ARG A 46 7.61 -10.29 6.63
C ARG A 46 7.27 -8.81 6.61
N ASN A 47 6.70 -8.31 7.70
CA ASN A 47 6.47 -6.87 7.84
C ASN A 47 7.81 -6.13 7.95
N VAL A 48 7.96 -5.01 7.21
CA VAL A 48 9.18 -4.19 7.18
C VAL A 48 9.22 -3.19 8.35
N GLU A 49 8.06 -2.72 8.82
CA GLU A 49 7.93 -1.64 9.81
C GLU A 49 7.53 -2.15 11.21
N GLY A 50 7.37 -3.47 11.38
CA GLY A 50 6.99 -4.12 12.64
C GLY A 50 5.53 -4.56 12.66
N GLU A 51 5.09 -5.29 13.70
CA GLU A 51 3.67 -5.67 13.80
C GLU A 51 2.79 -4.46 14.09
N GLU A 52 2.10 -3.99 13.06
CA GLU A 52 1.08 -2.94 13.22
C GLU A 52 -0.20 -3.51 13.83
N LYS A 53 -0.69 -2.82 14.86
CA LYS A 53 -1.95 -3.18 15.51
C LYS A 53 -3.10 -2.55 14.74
N PRO A 54 -4.11 -3.34 14.34
CA PRO A 54 -5.33 -2.79 13.75
C PRO A 54 -5.91 -1.71 14.68
N SER A 55 -6.31 -0.59 14.10
CA SER A 55 -7.02 0.45 14.83
C SER A 55 -8.52 0.29 14.65
N LYS A 56 -9.27 0.44 15.74
CA LYS A 56 -10.72 0.63 15.70
C LYS A 56 -11.01 2.09 15.98
N SER A 57 -11.61 2.78 15.01
CA SER A 57 -12.18 4.11 15.24
C SER A 57 -13.31 4.00 16.27
N SER A 58 -13.46 5.00 17.14
CA SER A 58 -14.51 5.00 18.18
C SER A 58 -15.93 4.88 17.60
N ASN A 59 -16.10 5.23 16.32
CA ASN A 59 -17.39 5.24 15.62
C ASN A 59 -17.46 4.17 14.52
N TYR A 60 -16.43 3.33 14.35
CA TYR A 60 -16.36 2.33 13.29
C TYR A 60 -16.04 0.96 13.87
N THR A 61 -16.97 0.02 13.71
CA THR A 61 -16.89 -1.31 14.34
C THR A 61 -15.95 -2.28 13.63
N VAL A 62 -15.40 -1.88 12.49
CA VAL A 62 -14.53 -2.70 11.64
C VAL A 62 -13.08 -2.31 11.86
N GLU A 63 -12.18 -3.29 11.80
CA GLU A 63 -10.74 -3.04 11.83
C GLU A 63 -10.30 -2.29 10.57
N THR A 64 -9.43 -1.31 10.78
CA THR A 64 -8.99 -0.41 9.71
C THR A 64 -7.47 -0.32 9.69
N LEU A 65 -6.94 0.00 8.52
CA LEU A 65 -5.52 0.21 8.27
C LEU A 65 -5.34 1.53 7.50
N THR A 66 -4.51 2.43 8.02
CA THR A 66 -4.24 3.75 7.43
C THR A 66 -2.74 4.00 7.36
N GLY A 67 -2.32 4.98 6.57
CA GLY A 67 -0.90 5.27 6.39
C GLY A 67 -0.23 4.26 5.47
N LYS A 68 1.10 4.28 5.49
CA LYS A 68 1.97 3.46 4.64
C LYS A 68 2.36 2.17 5.38
N HIS A 69 2.40 1.08 4.64
CA HIS A 69 2.75 -0.26 5.10
C HIS A 69 3.59 -0.95 4.04
N ALA A 70 4.56 -1.75 4.45
CA ALA A 70 5.35 -2.56 3.55
C ALA A 70 5.61 -3.97 4.09
N TRP A 71 5.57 -4.94 3.18
CA TRP A 71 5.89 -6.34 3.44
C TRP A 71 6.88 -6.87 2.42
N LEU A 72 7.83 -7.68 2.88
CA LEU A 72 8.71 -8.45 2.02
C LEU A 72 8.11 -9.83 1.78
N THR A 73 8.08 -10.22 0.51
CA THR A 73 7.62 -11.53 0.04
C THR A 73 8.68 -12.20 -0.84
N GLU A 74 8.47 -13.47 -1.18
CA GLU A 74 9.29 -14.17 -2.17
C GLU A 74 9.23 -13.56 -3.58
N GLU A 75 8.20 -12.75 -3.89
CA GLU A 75 8.05 -12.06 -5.18
C GLU A 75 8.52 -10.59 -5.13
N GLY A 76 9.08 -10.16 -4.00
CA GLY A 76 9.56 -8.80 -3.77
C GLY A 76 8.70 -8.03 -2.76
N THR A 77 8.90 -6.71 -2.71
CA THR A 77 8.18 -5.84 -1.77
C THR A 77 6.75 -5.61 -2.24
N VAL A 78 5.82 -5.77 -1.31
CA VAL A 78 4.43 -5.28 -1.41
C VAL A 78 4.34 -4.05 -0.53
N PHE A 79 3.85 -2.93 -1.07
CA PHE A 79 3.50 -1.75 -0.27
C PHE A 79 2.03 -1.42 -0.41
N LEU A 80 1.47 -0.84 0.64
CA LEU A 80 0.12 -0.32 0.67
C LEU A 80 0.12 1.03 1.37
N GLU A 81 -0.51 2.03 0.79
CA GLU A 81 -0.76 3.30 1.47
C GLU A 81 -2.23 3.69 1.36
N ALA A 82 -2.86 3.90 2.52
CA ALA A 82 -4.22 4.39 2.64
C ALA A 82 -4.21 5.81 3.22
N LYS A 83 -4.61 6.78 2.39
CA LYS A 83 -4.60 8.21 2.73
C LYS A 83 -5.87 8.88 2.23
N GLY A 84 -6.67 9.42 3.15
CA GLY A 84 -8.00 9.93 2.82
C GLY A 84 -8.89 8.84 2.24
N ASP A 85 -9.59 9.13 1.14
CA ASP A 85 -10.44 8.18 0.41
C ASP A 85 -9.68 7.37 -0.66
N LEU A 86 -8.35 7.45 -0.68
CA LEU A 86 -7.49 6.75 -1.64
C LEU A 86 -6.73 5.58 -1.01
N VAL A 87 -6.58 4.51 -1.79
CA VAL A 87 -5.66 3.40 -1.49
C VAL A 87 -4.77 3.13 -2.68
N LEU A 88 -3.46 3.17 -2.45
CA LEU A 88 -2.43 2.75 -3.40
C LEU A 88 -1.83 1.44 -2.94
N VAL A 89 -1.69 0.48 -3.83
CA VAL A 89 -0.97 -0.78 -3.62
C VAL A 89 0.04 -0.96 -4.73
N GLY A 90 1.26 -1.37 -4.39
CA GLY A 90 2.24 -1.83 -5.36
C GLY A 90 2.88 -3.15 -4.95
N GLU A 91 3.17 -3.99 -5.94
CA GLU A 91 3.75 -5.33 -5.75
C GLU A 91 4.81 -5.60 -6.81
N GLY A 92 5.90 -6.25 -6.43
CA GLY A 92 6.92 -6.73 -7.38
C GLY A 92 7.70 -5.62 -8.11
N LEU A 93 7.60 -4.38 -7.62
CA LEU A 93 8.33 -3.21 -8.13
C LEU A 93 9.52 -2.90 -7.22
N ASP A 94 10.60 -2.38 -7.81
CA ASP A 94 11.75 -1.90 -7.06
C ASP A 94 11.42 -0.65 -6.24
N GLU A 95 12.19 -0.42 -5.18
CA GLU A 95 11.97 0.67 -4.22
C GLU A 95 11.98 2.05 -4.88
N ILE A 96 12.83 2.26 -5.90
CA ILE A 96 12.93 3.55 -6.60
C ILE A 96 11.66 3.81 -7.41
N THR A 97 11.15 2.80 -8.12
CA THR A 97 9.89 2.91 -8.86
C THR A 97 8.71 3.14 -7.93
N ASN A 98 8.63 2.40 -6.81
CA ASN A 98 7.58 2.59 -5.81
C ASN A 98 7.57 4.00 -5.23
N GLY A 99 8.74 4.51 -4.79
CA GLY A 99 8.84 5.85 -4.22
C GLY A 99 8.45 6.97 -5.18
N LYS A 100 8.69 6.79 -6.49
CA LYS A 100 8.23 7.74 -7.52
C LYS A 100 6.72 7.73 -7.66
N VAL A 101 6.10 6.55 -7.79
CA VAL A 101 4.65 6.45 -7.94
C VAL A 101 3.95 7.00 -6.69
N GLU A 102 4.45 6.65 -5.51
CA GLU A 102 3.96 7.18 -4.24
C GLU A 102 4.03 8.71 -4.19
N GLY A 103 5.18 9.31 -4.52
CA GLY A 103 5.35 10.77 -4.49
C GLY A 103 4.48 11.53 -5.49
N GLU A 104 4.13 10.91 -6.63
CA GLU A 104 3.20 11.50 -7.62
C GLU A 104 1.74 11.44 -7.15
N ILE A 105 1.34 10.38 -6.43
CA ILE A 105 -0.04 10.21 -5.95
C ILE A 105 -0.27 10.93 -4.63
N PHE A 106 0.69 10.88 -3.73
CA PHE A 106 0.67 11.50 -2.41
C PHE A 106 1.84 12.47 -2.27
N PRO A 107 1.84 13.57 -3.03
CA PRO A 107 2.87 14.60 -2.86
C PRO A 107 2.90 15.03 -1.40
N ALA A 108 4.09 15.15 -0.83
CA ALA A 108 4.28 15.76 0.48
C ALA A 108 3.54 17.10 0.45
N GLU A 109 2.61 17.32 1.37
CA GLU A 109 1.94 18.63 1.48
C GLU A 109 3.04 19.68 1.52
N GLN A 110 3.11 20.51 0.46
CA GLN A 110 3.97 21.68 0.50
C GLN A 110 3.56 22.44 1.74
N LYS A 111 4.49 22.52 2.71
CA LYS A 111 4.32 23.27 3.95
C LYS A 111 3.51 24.53 3.65
N ALA A 112 2.30 24.58 4.17
CA ALA A 112 1.67 25.84 4.49
C ALA A 112 2.59 26.52 5.52
N LEU A 113 3.57 27.28 5.02
CA LEU A 113 4.26 28.32 5.77
C LEU A 113 4.04 29.61 5.01
N VAL A 114 2.81 30.12 5.11
CA VAL A 114 2.57 31.56 5.09
C VAL A 114 2.50 31.95 6.55
N HIS A 115 3.53 32.64 7.04
CA HIS A 115 3.43 33.72 8.02
C HIS A 115 4.73 34.50 8.03
#